data_AF-A0A6P0XNZ5-F1
#
_entry.id   AF-A0A6P0XNZ5-F1
#
_cell.length_a   1.000
_cell.length_b   1.000
_cell.length_c   1.000
_cell.angle_alpha   90.00
_cell.angle_beta   90.00
_cell.angle_gamma   90.00
#
_symmetry.space_group_name_H-M   'P 1'
#
loop_
_entity.id
_entity.type
_entity.pdbx_description
1 polymer ?
#
loop_
_entity_poly.entity_id
_entity_poly.type
_entity_poly.pdbx_seq_one_letter_code
_entity_poly.pdbx_strand_id
1 'polypeptide(L)'
;RVCPQGWLAPSLMHRVLTTMTWVKKLIKWCPISGISQELVRFDTQKLQNPEVKGAEYQQGELYGYELREYLLEKWGRKCAYCGAINTPLEVEHIKPKSKGGSDRVSNLTIACRKCNQAKGNQEIEQFLLGKPDVLKKVTSQSRKPLPDAAAVNSTRWKLYKELKSIGLPIEIGSGGLTKYNRSRQNLPKTHWLDAANVGKTENLYVEDYHPLLIFSKGHGTRQICRTDKFGFPKRYCSRSKIHQGFQTGDIVKAIVIKGKKLGTYVGRVATRATGSFNISTKNGLVQGINYKYCKPIHCKDGYSYQFHGG
;
A
#
# COMPACT_ATOMS: atom_id res chain seq x y z
N ARG A 1 -29.14 -9.05 10.00
CA ARG A 1 -29.02 -7.88 9.09
C ARG A 1 -28.22 -8.33 7.88
N VAL A 2 -28.84 -8.45 6.71
CA VAL A 2 -28.13 -8.81 5.47
C VAL A 2 -27.38 -7.56 4.99
N CYS A 3 -26.07 -7.69 4.80
CA CYS A 3 -25.27 -6.59 4.28
C CYS A 3 -25.57 -6.39 2.79
N PRO A 4 -25.80 -5.16 2.31
CA PRO A 4 -26.06 -4.90 0.89
C PRO A 4 -24.95 -5.42 -0.02
N GLN A 5 -25.28 -5.69 -1.29
CA GLN A 5 -24.30 -6.10 -2.28
C GLN A 5 -23.22 -5.00 -2.44
N GLY A 6 -21.95 -5.37 -2.27
CA GLY A 6 -20.82 -4.43 -2.28
C GLY A 6 -20.56 -3.71 -0.94
N TRP A 7 -21.19 -4.14 0.14
CA TRP A 7 -20.90 -3.66 1.49
C TRP A 7 -19.49 -4.05 1.93
N LEU A 8 -18.74 -3.07 2.43
CA LEU A 8 -17.43 -3.25 3.04
C LEU A 8 -17.52 -2.95 4.54
N ALA A 9 -16.80 -3.72 5.34
CA ALA A 9 -16.63 -3.42 6.76
C ALA A 9 -16.11 -1.97 6.93
N PRO A 10 -16.52 -1.23 7.99
CA PRO A 10 -16.16 0.17 8.17
C PRO A 10 -14.65 0.45 8.10
N SER A 11 -13.82 -0.48 8.59
CA SER A 11 -12.36 -0.38 8.52
C SER A 11 -11.81 -0.46 7.09
N LEU A 12 -12.41 -1.29 6.22
CA LEU A 12 -12.05 -1.41 4.81
C LEU A 12 -12.57 -0.21 4.02
N MET A 13 -13.81 0.22 4.29
CA MET A 13 -14.39 1.41 3.65
C MET A 13 -13.61 2.68 4.00
N HIS A 14 -13.10 2.80 5.23
CA HIS A 14 -12.25 3.91 5.63
C HIS A 14 -11.00 4.05 4.74
N ARG A 15 -10.41 2.94 4.28
CA ARG A 15 -9.26 2.97 3.35
C ARG A 15 -9.66 3.60 2.02
N VAL A 16 -10.79 3.16 1.45
CA VAL A 16 -11.34 3.72 0.21
C VAL A 16 -11.62 5.22 0.36
N LEU A 17 -12.31 5.61 1.44
CA LEU A 17 -12.68 7.00 1.69
C LEU A 17 -11.46 7.91 1.90
N THR A 18 -10.43 7.41 2.60
CA THR A 18 -9.19 8.15 2.81
C THR A 18 -8.47 8.40 1.49
N THR A 19 -8.33 7.37 0.63
CA THR A 19 -7.75 7.53 -0.71
C THR A 19 -8.55 8.51 -1.54
N MET A 20 -9.88 8.38 -1.59
CA MET A 20 -10.75 9.29 -2.33
C MET A 20 -10.65 10.74 -1.84
N THR A 21 -10.48 10.94 -0.52
CA THR A 21 -10.26 12.28 0.05
C THR A 21 -8.98 12.91 -0.51
N TRP A 22 -7.89 12.15 -0.60
CA TRP A 22 -6.62 12.64 -1.12
C TRP A 22 -6.66 12.87 -2.62
N VAL A 23 -7.25 11.97 -3.39
CA VAL A 23 -7.42 12.16 -4.84
C VAL A 23 -8.19 13.45 -5.14
N LYS A 24 -9.34 13.66 -4.47
CA LYS A 24 -10.13 14.88 -4.64
C LYS A 24 -9.37 16.15 -4.23
N LYS A 25 -8.59 16.09 -3.15
CA LYS A 25 -7.73 17.20 -2.74
C LYS A 25 -6.69 17.49 -3.83
N LEU A 26 -5.96 16.48 -4.31
CA LEU A 26 -4.91 16.66 -5.31
C LEU A 26 -5.45 17.21 -6.63
N ILE A 27 -6.60 16.70 -7.12
CA ILE A 27 -7.27 17.22 -8.32
C ILE A 27 -7.62 18.71 -8.18
N LYS A 28 -7.97 19.17 -6.97
CA LYS A 28 -8.29 20.58 -6.73
C LYS A 28 -7.05 21.48 -6.81
N TRP A 29 -5.88 20.97 -6.45
CA TRP A 29 -4.65 21.76 -6.33
C TRP A 29 -3.71 21.61 -7.53
N CYS A 30 -3.83 20.54 -8.30
CA CYS A 30 -2.96 20.22 -9.43
C CYS A 30 -3.79 19.75 -10.63
N PRO A 31 -3.39 20.09 -11.87
CA PRO A 31 -4.05 19.58 -13.08
C PRO A 31 -3.71 18.10 -13.28
N ILE A 32 -4.53 17.22 -12.71
CA ILE A 32 -4.39 15.77 -12.87
C ILE A 32 -5.11 15.32 -14.14
N SER A 33 -4.36 14.72 -15.08
CA SER A 33 -4.88 14.25 -16.37
C SER A 33 -5.32 12.78 -16.38
N GLY A 34 -4.95 12.01 -15.36
CA GLY A 34 -5.27 10.58 -15.28
C GLY A 34 -4.94 9.97 -13.92
N ILE A 35 -5.40 8.74 -13.71
CA ILE A 35 -5.23 7.99 -12.47
C ILE A 35 -4.74 6.58 -12.79
N SER A 36 -3.68 6.14 -12.11
CA SER A 36 -3.19 4.76 -12.20
C SER A 36 -3.46 4.04 -10.88
N GLN A 37 -4.14 2.89 -10.93
CA GLN A 37 -4.46 2.09 -9.75
C GLN A 37 -3.85 0.69 -9.83
N GLU A 38 -3.09 0.31 -8.81
CA GLU A 38 -2.72 -1.09 -8.62
C GLU A 38 -3.96 -1.87 -8.17
N LEU A 39 -4.47 -2.72 -9.06
CA LEU A 39 -5.72 -3.45 -8.82
C LEU A 39 -5.46 -4.80 -8.17
N VAL A 40 -4.40 -5.48 -8.58
CA VAL A 40 -4.08 -6.85 -8.18
C VAL A 40 -2.59 -7.01 -7.95
N ARG A 41 -2.16 -7.93 -7.08
CA ARG A 41 -0.72 -8.20 -6.92
C ARG A 41 -0.12 -8.84 -8.17
N PHE A 42 -0.87 -9.72 -8.82
CA PHE A 42 -0.54 -10.37 -10.09
C PHE A 42 -1.81 -10.52 -10.95
N ASP A 43 -1.69 -10.38 -12.26
CA ASP A 43 -2.80 -10.63 -13.20
C ASP A 43 -2.91 -12.14 -13.48
N THR A 44 -3.67 -12.85 -12.63
CA THR A 44 -3.77 -14.31 -12.70
C THR A 44 -4.48 -14.83 -13.95
N GLN A 45 -5.37 -14.05 -14.56
CA GLN A 45 -6.05 -14.45 -15.80
C GLN A 45 -5.06 -14.52 -16.97
N LYS A 46 -4.20 -13.50 -17.10
CA LYS A 46 -3.13 -13.50 -18.12
C LYS A 46 -2.08 -14.56 -17.85
N LEU A 47 -1.72 -14.80 -16.58
CA LEU A 47 -0.76 -15.85 -16.22
C LEU A 47 -1.29 -17.26 -16.50
N GLN A 48 -2.59 -17.50 -16.40
CA GLN A 48 -3.20 -18.80 -16.69
C GLN A 48 -3.37 -19.07 -18.20
N ASN A 49 -3.61 -18.01 -18.99
CA ASN A 49 -3.86 -18.11 -20.42
C ASN A 49 -2.88 -17.24 -21.23
N PRO A 50 -1.61 -17.67 -21.38
CA PRO A 50 -0.60 -16.95 -22.19
C PRO A 50 -0.98 -16.80 -23.68
N GLU A 51 -1.92 -17.62 -24.18
CA GLU A 51 -2.35 -17.64 -25.58
C GLU A 51 -3.47 -16.64 -25.92
N VAL A 52 -3.98 -15.87 -24.94
CA VAL A 52 -4.97 -14.82 -25.21
C VAL A 52 -4.26 -13.67 -25.93
N LYS A 53 -4.29 -13.73 -27.26
CA LYS A 53 -3.85 -12.69 -28.20
C LYS A 53 -4.72 -11.44 -28.07
N GLY A 54 -4.54 -10.69 -27.00
CA GLY A 54 -4.92 -9.28 -26.93
C GLY A 54 -3.78 -8.46 -27.52
N ALA A 55 -4.10 -7.59 -28.49
CA ALA A 55 -3.14 -6.74 -29.18
C ALA A 55 -2.18 -6.03 -28.20
N GLU A 56 -0.88 -6.09 -28.51
CA GLU A 56 0.16 -5.18 -28.03
C GLU A 56 0.41 -5.09 -26.51
N TYR A 57 0.62 -6.23 -25.85
CA TYR A 57 1.24 -6.24 -24.52
C TYR A 57 2.43 -7.20 -24.45
N GLN A 58 3.61 -6.67 -24.82
CA GLN A 58 4.97 -7.12 -24.47
C GLN A 58 5.14 -8.60 -24.06
N GLN A 59 5.09 -9.50 -25.03
CA GLN A 59 5.36 -10.94 -24.84
C GLN A 59 6.83 -11.31 -24.54
N GLY A 60 7.75 -10.35 -24.34
CA GLY A 60 9.18 -10.65 -24.18
C GLY A 60 9.66 -10.82 -22.72
N GLU A 61 9.47 -9.79 -21.89
CA GLU A 61 10.23 -9.67 -20.63
C GLU A 61 9.34 -9.48 -19.39
N LEU A 62 8.34 -8.59 -19.46
CA LEU A 62 7.42 -8.32 -18.36
C LEU A 62 6.61 -9.56 -17.96
N TYR A 63 6.05 -10.29 -18.94
CA TYR A 63 5.29 -11.51 -18.66
C TYR A 63 6.16 -12.56 -17.95
N GLY A 64 7.39 -12.76 -18.43
CA GLY A 64 8.36 -13.66 -17.79
C GLY A 64 8.72 -13.21 -16.37
N TYR A 65 8.87 -11.90 -16.15
CA TYR A 65 9.12 -11.32 -14.83
C TYR A 65 7.95 -11.55 -13.87
N GLU A 66 6.73 -11.20 -14.27
CA GLU A 66 5.53 -11.38 -13.45
C GLU A 66 5.27 -12.86 -13.14
N LEU A 67 5.41 -13.73 -14.14
CA LEU A 67 5.29 -15.18 -13.98
C LEU A 67 6.31 -15.72 -12.98
N ARG A 68 7.57 -15.30 -13.10
CA ARG A 68 8.64 -15.68 -12.18
C ARG A 68 8.35 -15.21 -10.76
N GLU A 69 7.96 -13.95 -10.55
CA GLU A 69 7.61 -13.43 -9.22
C GLU A 69 6.37 -14.10 -8.63
N TYR A 70 5.36 -14.37 -9.46
CA TYR A 70 4.18 -15.14 -9.07
C TYR A 70 4.57 -16.53 -8.57
N LEU A 71 5.41 -17.25 -9.32
CA LEU A 71 5.87 -18.57 -8.94
C LEU A 71 6.76 -18.52 -7.69
N LEU A 72 7.67 -17.55 -7.58
CA LEU A 72 8.48 -17.36 -6.38
C LEU A 72 7.62 -17.18 -5.13
N GLU A 73 6.56 -16.38 -5.20
CA GLU A 73 5.62 -16.22 -4.08
C GLU A 73 4.85 -17.52 -3.81
N LYS A 74 4.33 -18.15 -4.87
CA LYS A 74 3.53 -19.39 -4.77
C LYS A 74 4.31 -20.54 -4.16
N TRP A 75 5.60 -20.63 -4.42
CA TRP A 75 6.49 -21.67 -3.92
C TRP A 75 7.28 -21.23 -2.67
N GLY A 76 6.93 -20.08 -2.09
CA GLY A 76 7.54 -19.59 -0.84
C GLY A 76 9.02 -19.24 -0.95
N ARG A 77 9.49 -18.91 -2.17
CA ARG A 77 10.89 -18.63 -2.52
C ARG A 77 11.83 -19.77 -2.13
N LYS A 78 11.36 -21.02 -2.25
CA LYS A 78 12.14 -22.23 -2.01
C LYS A 78 12.09 -23.13 -3.24
N CYS A 79 13.14 -23.93 -3.44
CA CYS A 79 13.11 -24.99 -4.46
C CYS A 79 11.96 -25.95 -4.17
N ALA A 80 11.11 -26.20 -5.18
CA ALA A 80 9.94 -27.06 -5.06
C ALA A 80 10.29 -28.51 -4.72
N TYR A 81 11.48 -28.95 -5.12
CA TYR A 81 11.94 -30.34 -4.96
C TYR A 81 12.74 -30.56 -3.68
N CYS A 82 13.82 -29.80 -3.47
CA CYS A 82 14.72 -29.99 -2.32
C CYS A 82 14.47 -29.01 -1.16
N GLY A 83 13.60 -28.01 -1.33
CA GLY A 83 13.31 -27.03 -0.29
C GLY A 83 14.41 -25.98 -0.03
N ALA A 84 15.51 -26.00 -0.79
CA ALA A 84 16.60 -25.04 -0.64
C ALA A 84 16.11 -23.58 -0.74
N ILE A 85 16.65 -22.74 0.14
CA ILE A 85 16.44 -21.29 0.20
C ILE A 85 17.74 -20.56 -0.12
N ASN A 86 17.68 -19.26 -0.39
CA ASN A 86 18.86 -18.41 -0.63
C ASN A 86 19.78 -18.91 -1.75
N THR A 87 19.21 -19.58 -2.74
CA THR A 87 19.93 -20.08 -3.93
C THR A 87 19.25 -19.52 -5.18
N PRO A 88 19.98 -19.35 -6.31
CA PRO A 88 19.36 -19.01 -7.58
C PRO A 88 18.29 -20.05 -7.95
N LEU A 89 17.10 -19.53 -8.19
CA LEU A 89 15.90 -20.29 -8.49
C LEU A 89 15.49 -20.02 -9.95
N GLU A 90 15.14 -21.07 -10.67
CA GLU A 90 14.77 -21.07 -12.09
C GLU A 90 13.31 -21.52 -12.24
N VAL A 91 12.62 -20.97 -13.23
CA VAL A 91 11.28 -21.46 -13.62
C VAL A 91 11.46 -22.81 -14.28
N GLU A 92 10.70 -23.81 -13.82
CA GLU A 92 10.82 -25.19 -14.29
C GLU A 92 9.46 -25.76 -14.65
N HIS A 93 9.40 -26.56 -15.72
CA HIS A 93 8.20 -27.26 -16.14
C HIS A 93 8.04 -28.58 -15.40
N ILE A 94 6.91 -28.77 -14.71
CA ILE A 94 6.58 -30.02 -14.02
C ILE A 94 6.51 -31.17 -15.03
N LYS A 95 5.66 -31.04 -16.06
CA LYS A 95 5.70 -31.86 -17.27
C LYS A 95 6.63 -31.18 -18.28
N PRO A 96 7.73 -31.81 -18.72
CA PRO A 96 8.70 -31.21 -19.65
C PRO A 96 8.06 -30.74 -20.96
N LYS A 97 8.54 -29.60 -21.48
CA LYS A 97 8.06 -29.04 -22.76
C LYS A 97 8.26 -30.02 -23.93
N SER A 98 9.38 -30.75 -23.94
CA SER A 98 9.67 -31.80 -24.94
C SER A 98 8.67 -32.96 -24.93
N LYS A 99 7.87 -33.11 -23.87
CA LYS A 99 6.81 -34.13 -23.74
C LYS A 99 5.41 -33.52 -23.81
N GLY A 100 5.27 -32.31 -24.37
CA GLY A 100 4.00 -31.61 -24.48
C GLY A 100 3.53 -30.94 -23.19
N GLY A 101 4.46 -30.55 -22.32
CA GLY A 101 4.17 -29.68 -21.18
C GLY A 101 3.74 -28.28 -21.60
N SER A 102 2.67 -27.77 -21.00
CA SER A 102 2.18 -26.40 -21.27
C SER A 102 2.98 -25.33 -20.51
N ASP A 103 2.98 -24.10 -21.02
CA ASP A 103 3.54 -22.91 -20.33
C ASP A 103 2.56 -22.30 -19.31
N ARG A 104 1.45 -22.99 -19.00
CA ARG A 104 0.49 -22.53 -17.98
C ARG A 104 1.09 -22.63 -16.58
N VAL A 105 0.72 -21.69 -15.71
CA VAL A 105 1.11 -21.67 -14.28
C VAL A 105 0.87 -23.00 -13.56
N SER A 106 -0.15 -23.76 -13.93
CA SER A 106 -0.43 -25.08 -13.34
C SER A 106 0.60 -26.15 -13.67
N ASN A 107 1.41 -25.96 -14.71
CA ASN A 107 2.52 -26.83 -15.09
C ASN A 107 3.90 -26.24 -14.73
N LEU A 108 3.94 -25.07 -14.07
CA LEU A 108 5.19 -24.39 -13.74
C LEU A 108 5.48 -24.41 -12.25
N THR A 109 6.76 -24.53 -11.94
CA THR A 109 7.31 -24.49 -10.59
C THR A 109 8.60 -23.68 -10.54
N ILE A 110 9.23 -23.63 -9.38
CA ILE A 110 10.54 -23.02 -9.15
C ILE A 110 11.50 -24.08 -8.60
N ALA A 111 12.65 -24.25 -9.23
CA ALA A 111 13.68 -25.20 -8.82
C ALA A 111 15.05 -24.54 -8.72
N CYS A 112 15.94 -25.04 -7.86
CA CYS A 112 17.36 -24.67 -7.93
C CYS A 112 18.01 -25.34 -9.14
N ARG A 113 19.10 -24.75 -9.66
CA ARG A 113 19.80 -25.25 -10.86
C ARG A 113 20.16 -26.74 -10.77
N LYS A 114 20.62 -27.21 -9.60
CA LYS A 114 20.96 -28.63 -9.39
C LYS A 114 19.76 -29.55 -9.62
N CYS A 115 18.60 -29.23 -9.03
CA CYS A 115 17.40 -30.06 -9.20
C CYS A 115 16.81 -29.91 -10.60
N ASN A 116 16.86 -28.71 -11.19
CA ASN A 116 16.39 -28.45 -12.54
C ASN A 116 17.16 -29.32 -13.56
N GLN A 117 18.50 -29.30 -13.49
CA GLN A 117 19.37 -30.12 -14.34
C GLN A 117 19.19 -31.63 -14.08
N ALA A 118 19.06 -32.04 -12.81
CA ALA A 118 18.88 -33.45 -12.46
C ALA A 118 17.54 -34.02 -12.97
N LYS A 119 16.48 -33.21 -13.00
CA LYS A 119 15.20 -33.59 -13.58
C LYS A 119 15.27 -33.63 -15.11
N GLY A 120 15.81 -32.58 -15.72
CA GLY A 120 15.88 -32.46 -17.18
C GLY A 120 14.53 -32.72 -17.86
N ASN A 121 14.49 -33.67 -18.79
CA ASN A 121 13.28 -34.06 -19.52
C ASN A 121 12.52 -35.26 -18.90
N GLN A 122 12.84 -35.64 -17.66
CA GLN A 122 12.14 -36.71 -16.96
C GLN A 122 10.72 -36.27 -16.59
N GLU A 123 9.79 -37.23 -16.58
CA GLU A 123 8.48 -37.02 -15.98
C GLU A 123 8.63 -36.84 -14.46
N ILE A 124 7.74 -36.06 -13.85
CA ILE A 124 7.87 -35.71 -12.44
C ILE A 124 7.78 -36.93 -11.52
N GLU A 125 6.99 -37.93 -11.90
CA GLU A 125 6.84 -39.20 -11.21
C GLU A 125 8.15 -40.00 -11.22
N GLN A 126 8.90 -39.96 -12.33
CA GLN A 126 10.18 -40.64 -12.46
C GLN A 126 11.28 -39.92 -11.66
N PHE A 127 11.34 -38.59 -11.74
CA PHE A 127 12.34 -37.80 -11.02
C PHE A 127 12.19 -37.90 -9.50
N LEU A 128 10.95 -38.00 -9.01
CA LEU A 128 10.63 -38.10 -7.58
C LEU A 128 10.35 -39.55 -7.14
N LEU A 129 10.84 -40.54 -7.89
CA LEU A 129 10.78 -41.94 -7.48
C LEU A 129 11.47 -42.11 -6.12
N GLY A 130 10.73 -42.61 -5.12
CA GLY A 130 11.19 -42.69 -3.72
C GLY A 130 10.94 -41.44 -2.86
N LYS A 131 10.29 -40.40 -3.39
CA LYS A 131 9.89 -39.18 -2.65
C LYS A 131 8.39 -38.87 -2.83
N PRO A 132 7.48 -39.78 -2.43
CA PRO A 132 6.04 -39.64 -2.68
C PRO A 132 5.44 -38.39 -2.02
N ASP A 133 5.97 -37.95 -0.87
CA ASP A 133 5.49 -36.75 -0.18
C ASP A 133 5.80 -35.47 -0.97
N VAL A 134 6.99 -35.40 -1.57
CA VAL A 134 7.39 -34.27 -2.42
C VAL A 134 6.54 -34.25 -3.69
N LEU A 135 6.28 -35.40 -4.30
CA LEU A 135 5.41 -35.51 -5.47
C LEU A 135 4.00 -35.01 -5.14
N LYS A 136 3.38 -35.50 -4.06
CA LYS A 136 2.05 -35.04 -3.61
C LYS A 136 2.04 -33.54 -3.33
N LYS A 137 3.09 -33.00 -2.71
CA LYS A 137 3.22 -31.57 -2.45
C LYS A 137 3.31 -30.75 -3.74
N VAL A 138 4.15 -31.15 -4.69
CA VAL A 138 4.31 -30.45 -5.97
C VAL A 138 3.01 -30.46 -6.76
N THR A 139 2.39 -31.64 -6.90
CA THR A 139 1.13 -31.79 -7.65
C THR A 139 -0.01 -31.01 -7.01
N SER A 140 -0.13 -31.02 -5.68
CA SER A 140 -1.17 -30.23 -4.99
C SER A 140 -0.89 -28.72 -5.05
N GLN A 141 0.35 -28.28 -4.84
CA GLN A 141 0.72 -26.85 -4.85
C GLN A 141 0.59 -26.24 -6.25
N SER A 142 0.93 -27.00 -7.31
CA SER A 142 0.84 -26.53 -8.69
C SER A 142 -0.59 -26.11 -9.09
N ARG A 143 -1.60 -26.79 -8.55
CA ARG A 143 -3.02 -26.51 -8.81
C ARG A 143 -3.61 -25.43 -7.88
N LYS A 144 -2.95 -25.13 -6.76
CA LYS A 144 -3.42 -24.10 -5.83
C LYS A 144 -3.22 -22.70 -6.42
N PRO A 145 -4.24 -21.84 -6.43
CA PRO A 145 -4.04 -20.41 -6.65
C PRO A 145 -3.26 -19.82 -5.47
N LEU A 146 -2.57 -18.69 -5.69
CA LEU A 146 -2.00 -17.93 -4.59
C LEU A 146 -3.10 -17.57 -3.58
N PRO A 147 -2.91 -17.80 -2.27
CA PRO A 147 -3.83 -17.28 -1.28
C PRO A 147 -3.87 -15.76 -1.42
N ASP A 148 -5.06 -15.26 -1.73
CA ASP A 148 -5.25 -13.88 -2.12
C ASP A 148 -4.93 -12.95 -0.94
N ALA A 149 -4.28 -11.81 -1.19
CA ALA A 149 -4.05 -10.78 -0.17
C ALA A 149 -5.40 -10.17 0.22
N ALA A 150 -6.11 -10.81 1.16
CA ALA A 150 -7.53 -10.60 1.46
C ALA A 150 -7.96 -9.13 1.65
N ALA A 151 -7.06 -8.26 2.11
CA ALA A 151 -7.33 -6.85 2.33
C ALA A 151 -7.36 -6.01 1.03
N VAL A 152 -6.49 -6.26 0.06
CA VAL A 152 -6.46 -5.47 -1.20
C VAL A 152 -7.62 -5.90 -2.09
N ASN A 153 -7.91 -7.20 -2.14
CA ASN A 153 -8.96 -7.73 -3.02
C ASN A 153 -10.38 -7.37 -2.58
N SER A 154 -10.58 -7.15 -1.29
CA SER A 154 -11.87 -6.68 -0.77
C SER A 154 -12.15 -5.22 -1.14
N THR A 155 -11.13 -4.34 -1.16
CA THR A 155 -11.34 -2.91 -1.44
C THR A 155 -11.10 -2.50 -2.90
N ARG A 156 -10.29 -3.25 -3.68
CA ARG A 156 -9.79 -2.85 -5.01
C ARG A 156 -10.88 -2.39 -5.98
N TRP A 157 -11.95 -3.17 -6.08
CA TRP A 157 -13.03 -2.92 -7.04
C TRP A 157 -13.95 -1.78 -6.61
N LYS A 158 -14.14 -1.63 -5.29
CA LYS A 158 -14.88 -0.48 -4.76
C LYS A 158 -14.09 0.80 -5.03
N LEU A 159 -12.79 0.81 -4.73
CA LEU A 159 -11.92 1.95 -5.04
C LEU A 159 -11.91 2.26 -6.54
N TYR A 160 -11.76 1.26 -7.41
CA TYR A 160 -11.80 1.45 -8.87
C TYR A 160 -13.10 2.10 -9.34
N LYS A 161 -14.26 1.63 -8.85
CA LYS A 161 -15.56 2.21 -9.19
C LYS A 161 -15.68 3.67 -8.73
N GLU A 162 -15.19 3.98 -7.54
CA GLU A 162 -15.19 5.35 -6.99
C GLU A 162 -14.21 6.27 -7.73
N LEU A 163 -13.04 5.78 -8.16
CA LEU A 163 -12.09 6.56 -8.96
C LEU A 163 -12.63 6.79 -10.38
N LYS A 164 -13.26 5.78 -10.98
CA LYS A 164 -13.88 5.88 -12.30
C LYS A 164 -15.01 6.93 -12.33
N SER A 165 -15.75 7.11 -11.23
CA SER A 165 -16.81 8.13 -11.17
C SER A 165 -16.30 9.57 -11.14
N ILE A 166 -15.00 9.80 -10.96
CA ILE A 166 -14.38 11.13 -11.07
C ILE A 166 -14.41 11.63 -12.52
N GLY A 167 -14.41 10.73 -13.50
CA GLY A 167 -14.42 11.08 -14.93
C GLY A 167 -13.04 11.33 -15.55
N LEU A 168 -11.96 11.10 -14.80
CA LEU A 168 -10.60 11.10 -15.36
C LEU A 168 -10.27 9.74 -16.02
N PRO A 169 -9.42 9.72 -17.07
CA PRO A 169 -8.82 8.49 -17.58
C PRO A 169 -8.21 7.67 -16.44
N ILE A 170 -8.60 6.40 -16.34
CA ILE A 170 -8.10 5.48 -15.31
C ILE A 170 -7.45 4.27 -15.97
N GLU A 171 -6.23 3.98 -15.57
CA GLU A 171 -5.53 2.75 -15.91
C GLU A 171 -5.35 1.83 -14.70
N ILE A 172 -5.22 0.54 -14.97
CA ILE A 172 -5.01 -0.49 -13.95
C ILE A 172 -3.65 -1.14 -14.16
N GLY A 173 -2.94 -1.36 -13.05
CA GLY A 173 -1.67 -2.07 -13.02
C GLY A 173 -1.71 -3.26 -12.05
N SER A 174 -0.75 -4.15 -12.21
CA SER A 174 -0.43 -5.21 -11.25
C SER A 174 0.78 -4.82 -10.40
N GLY A 175 0.86 -5.35 -9.18
CA GLY A 175 2.07 -5.20 -8.34
C GLY A 175 3.33 -5.78 -8.99
N GLY A 176 3.18 -6.80 -9.85
CA GLY A 176 4.25 -7.32 -10.69
C GLY A 176 4.78 -6.29 -11.69
N LEU A 177 3.89 -5.63 -12.44
CA LEU A 177 4.22 -4.53 -13.35
C LEU A 177 4.86 -3.35 -12.61
N THR A 178 4.32 -2.95 -11.46
CA THR A 178 4.90 -1.90 -10.62
C THR A 178 6.35 -2.23 -10.25
N LYS A 179 6.59 -3.47 -9.81
CA LYS A 179 7.94 -3.93 -9.43
C LYS A 179 8.87 -3.96 -10.64
N TYR A 180 8.40 -4.39 -11.80
CA TYR A 180 9.16 -4.42 -13.05
C TYR A 180 9.59 -3.01 -13.49
N ASN A 181 8.63 -2.09 -13.59
CA ASN A 181 8.85 -0.68 -13.95
C ASN A 181 9.88 -0.03 -13.01
N ARG A 182 9.78 -0.28 -11.70
CA ARG A 182 10.75 0.24 -10.72
C ARG A 182 12.13 -0.37 -10.87
N SER A 183 12.21 -1.69 -11.08
CA SER A 183 13.49 -2.42 -11.10
C SER A 183 14.31 -2.09 -12.34
N ARG A 184 13.68 -1.96 -13.52
CA ARG A 184 14.40 -1.62 -14.76
C ARG A 184 15.02 -0.22 -14.74
N GLN A 185 14.48 0.67 -13.89
CA GLN A 185 14.98 2.04 -13.70
C GLN A 185 15.93 2.16 -12.51
N ASN A 186 16.33 1.06 -11.86
CA ASN A 186 17.18 1.04 -10.68
C ASN A 186 16.69 1.90 -9.50
N LEU A 187 15.36 2.05 -9.37
CA LEU A 187 14.76 2.87 -8.32
C LEU A 187 14.63 2.08 -7.00
N PRO A 188 14.96 2.68 -5.85
CA PRO A 188 14.84 2.03 -4.55
C PRO A 188 13.38 1.77 -4.19
N LYS A 189 13.12 0.73 -3.38
CA LYS A 189 11.75 0.41 -2.96
C LYS A 189 11.26 1.41 -1.91
N THR A 190 10.33 2.27 -2.30
CA THR A 190 9.60 3.19 -1.41
C THR A 190 8.12 3.23 -1.81
N HIS A 191 7.23 3.58 -0.88
CA HIS A 191 5.79 3.61 -1.16
C HIS A 191 5.40 4.59 -2.28
N TRP A 192 6.09 5.73 -2.38
CA TRP A 192 5.77 6.75 -3.37
C TRP A 192 6.40 6.45 -4.75
N LEU A 193 7.59 5.84 -4.80
CA LEU A 193 8.17 5.36 -6.05
C LEU A 193 7.41 4.17 -6.61
N ASP A 194 6.94 3.26 -5.74
CA ASP A 194 6.04 2.18 -6.17
C ASP A 194 4.75 2.80 -6.75
N ALA A 195 4.12 3.77 -6.07
CA ALA A 195 2.92 4.44 -6.59
C ALA A 195 3.15 5.16 -7.95
N ALA A 196 4.30 5.78 -8.15
CA ALA A 196 4.66 6.45 -9.41
C ALA A 196 4.97 5.47 -10.56
N ASN A 197 5.23 4.20 -10.25
CA ASN A 197 5.50 3.14 -11.23
C ASN A 197 4.29 2.23 -11.51
N VAL A 198 3.11 2.57 -10.96
CA VAL A 198 1.87 1.84 -11.23
C VAL A 198 1.40 2.11 -12.65
N GLY A 199 1.02 1.06 -13.37
CA GLY A 199 0.45 1.18 -14.72
C GLY A 199 1.51 1.26 -15.81
N LYS A 200 1.20 1.96 -16.92
CA LYS A 200 2.14 2.11 -18.04
C LYS A 200 3.11 3.25 -17.73
N THR A 201 4.28 2.89 -17.18
CA THR A 201 5.36 3.85 -16.91
C THR A 201 6.54 3.54 -17.81
N GLU A 202 6.99 4.51 -18.61
CA GLU A 202 8.19 4.39 -19.47
C GLU A 202 9.46 4.83 -18.73
N ASN A 203 9.61 6.13 -18.49
CA ASN A 203 10.71 6.67 -17.72
C ASN A 203 10.14 7.65 -16.69
N LEU A 204 10.52 7.44 -15.42
CA LEU A 204 10.17 8.31 -14.32
C LEU A 204 11.33 9.26 -14.06
N TYR A 205 11.11 10.54 -14.33
CA TYR A 205 12.04 11.59 -13.96
C TYR A 205 11.84 11.94 -12.50
N VAL A 206 12.87 11.71 -11.68
CA VAL A 206 12.86 12.01 -10.24
C VAL A 206 13.86 13.12 -9.99
N GLU A 207 13.36 14.33 -9.81
CA GLU A 207 14.15 15.48 -9.33
C GLU A 207 14.36 15.42 -7.82
N ASP A 208 15.18 16.34 -7.28
CA ASP A 208 15.37 16.49 -5.83
C ASP A 208 14.02 16.61 -5.11
N TYR A 209 13.76 15.64 -4.25
CA TYR A 209 12.45 15.47 -3.63
C TYR A 209 12.53 15.52 -2.11
N HIS A 210 11.50 16.11 -1.50
CA HIS A 210 11.32 16.16 -0.06
C HIS A 210 9.95 15.56 0.28
N PRO A 211 9.84 14.24 0.52
CA PRO A 211 8.56 13.58 0.70
C PRO A 211 7.85 14.15 1.92
N LEU A 212 6.62 14.61 1.72
CA LEU A 212 5.73 14.96 2.82
C LEU A 212 5.00 13.70 3.28
N LEU A 213 5.35 13.20 4.47
CA LEU A 213 4.68 12.09 5.11
C LEU A 213 3.36 12.57 5.70
N ILE A 214 2.29 11.88 5.30
CA ILE A 214 0.92 12.19 5.69
C ILE A 214 0.35 11.00 6.44
N PHE A 215 -0.06 11.21 7.69
CA PHE A 215 -0.71 10.17 8.48
C PHE A 215 -2.12 10.57 8.86
N SER A 216 -3.07 9.64 8.67
CA SER A 216 -4.43 9.80 9.20
C SER A 216 -4.39 9.71 10.73
N LYS A 217 -4.79 10.79 11.41
CA LYS A 217 -4.89 10.90 12.88
C LYS A 217 -6.33 11.02 13.36
N GLY A 218 -7.29 11.07 12.43
CA GLY A 218 -8.71 11.22 12.70
C GLY A 218 -9.10 12.60 13.25
N HIS A 219 -10.39 12.80 13.49
CA HIS A 219 -10.94 14.09 13.92
C HIS A 219 -11.03 14.26 15.46
N GLY A 220 -10.30 13.42 16.22
CA GLY A 220 -10.35 13.36 17.68
C GLY A 220 -11.42 12.41 18.21
N THR A 221 -11.54 12.33 19.53
CA THR A 221 -12.48 11.43 20.20
C THR A 221 -13.88 12.04 20.31
N ARG A 222 -14.91 11.19 20.18
CA ARG A 222 -16.31 11.53 20.50
C ARG A 222 -16.63 11.34 21.99
N GLN A 223 -15.67 10.87 22.78
CA GLN A 223 -15.82 10.68 24.22
C GLN A 223 -15.94 12.05 24.90
N ILE A 224 -17.16 12.38 25.33
CA ILE A 224 -17.49 13.64 26.02
C ILE A 224 -17.24 13.60 27.53
N CYS A 225 -16.86 12.44 28.07
CA CYS A 225 -16.55 12.25 29.48
C CYS A 225 -15.33 11.37 29.66
N ARG A 226 -14.34 11.85 30.40
CA ARG A 226 -13.18 11.06 30.84
C ARG A 226 -13.59 10.24 32.06
N THR A 227 -13.40 8.94 31.96
CA THR A 227 -13.68 7.99 33.03
C THR A 227 -12.42 7.70 33.84
N ASP A 228 -12.59 7.23 35.07
CA ASP A 228 -11.51 6.61 35.82
C ASP A 228 -11.21 5.19 35.31
N LYS A 229 -10.30 4.49 36.00
CA LYS A 229 -9.91 3.11 35.66
C LYS A 229 -11.05 2.09 35.79
N PHE A 230 -12.14 2.44 36.48
CA PHE A 230 -13.32 1.59 36.69
C PHE A 230 -14.49 1.99 35.77
N GLY A 231 -14.33 3.02 34.93
CA GLY A 231 -15.37 3.47 34.01
C GLY A 231 -16.28 4.58 34.56
N PHE A 232 -16.03 5.10 35.77
CA PHE A 232 -16.87 6.15 36.34
C PHE A 232 -16.48 7.55 35.82
N PRO A 233 -17.45 8.42 35.49
CA PRO A 233 -17.21 9.80 35.07
C PRO A 233 -16.35 10.61 36.06
N LYS A 234 -15.20 11.13 35.61
CA LYS A 234 -14.35 12.06 36.37
C LYS A 234 -14.38 13.49 35.87
N ARG A 235 -14.50 13.66 34.55
CA ARG A 235 -14.44 14.99 33.93
C ARG A 235 -15.20 15.04 32.63
N TYR A 236 -16.02 16.05 32.45
CA TYR A 236 -16.67 16.34 31.18
C TYR A 236 -15.78 17.17 30.27
N CYS A 237 -15.71 16.78 29.01
CA CYS A 237 -15.03 17.53 27.96
C CYS A 237 -15.97 18.64 27.46
N SER A 238 -15.41 19.82 27.16
CA SER A 238 -16.17 20.91 26.54
C SER A 238 -16.82 20.44 25.24
N ARG A 239 -18.09 20.81 25.05
CA ARG A 239 -18.80 20.64 23.77
C ARG A 239 -18.33 21.64 22.72
N SER A 240 -17.90 22.83 23.16
CA SER A 240 -17.30 23.82 22.26
C SER A 240 -15.87 23.40 21.90
N LYS A 241 -15.62 23.24 20.60
CA LYS A 241 -14.33 22.83 20.04
C LYS A 241 -13.47 24.01 19.59
N ILE A 242 -14.07 25.19 19.47
CA ILE A 242 -13.42 26.41 18.99
C ILE A 242 -13.30 27.38 20.16
N HIS A 243 -12.08 27.84 20.42
CA HIS A 243 -11.79 28.83 21.45
C HIS A 243 -10.91 29.91 20.84
N GLN A 244 -11.30 31.18 21.01
CA GLN A 244 -10.55 32.34 20.52
C GLN A 244 -10.23 32.27 19.00
N GLY A 245 -11.13 31.67 18.21
CA GLY A 245 -10.95 31.48 16.76
C GLY A 245 -10.11 30.26 16.35
N PHE A 246 -9.62 29.45 17.29
CA PHE A 246 -8.81 28.26 17.02
C PHE A 246 -9.50 26.98 17.46
N GLN A 247 -9.25 25.88 16.76
CA GLN A 247 -9.71 24.54 17.11
C GLN A 247 -8.55 23.63 17.54
N THR A 248 -8.80 22.79 18.55
CA THR A 248 -7.81 21.77 18.95
C THR A 248 -7.51 20.83 17.78
N GLY A 249 -6.26 20.82 17.34
CA GLY A 249 -5.75 20.08 16.19
C GLY A 249 -5.26 20.96 15.05
N ASP A 250 -5.58 22.25 15.04
CA ASP A 250 -5.04 23.21 14.06
C ASP A 250 -3.53 23.31 14.18
N ILE A 251 -2.86 23.62 13.09
CA ILE A 251 -1.43 23.95 13.06
C ILE A 251 -1.30 25.46 13.13
N VAL A 252 -0.54 25.95 14.11
CA VAL A 252 -0.33 27.38 14.35
C VAL A 252 1.15 27.72 14.38
N LYS A 253 1.48 28.95 13.99
CA LYS A 253 2.77 29.58 14.26
C LYS A 253 2.57 30.56 15.40
N ALA A 254 3.18 30.30 16.56
CA ALA A 254 3.18 31.23 17.67
C ALA A 254 4.50 31.99 17.74
N ILE A 255 4.43 33.33 17.77
CA ILE A 255 5.60 34.19 17.91
C ILE A 255 5.46 34.92 19.24
N VAL A 256 6.19 34.47 20.25
CA VAL A 256 6.18 35.05 21.59
C VAL A 256 7.32 36.04 21.72
N ILE A 257 6.95 37.31 21.88
CA ILE A 257 7.90 38.44 21.89
C ILE A 257 8.37 38.85 23.30
N LYS A 258 7.76 38.30 24.37
CA LYS A 258 8.11 38.66 25.76
C LYS A 258 7.83 37.52 26.76
N GLY A 259 8.57 37.54 27.87
CA GLY A 259 8.42 36.61 28.99
C GLY A 259 9.26 35.33 28.86
N LYS A 260 9.09 34.39 29.80
CA LYS A 260 9.92 33.18 29.95
C LYS A 260 9.88 32.21 28.74
N LYS A 261 8.90 32.36 27.84
CA LYS A 261 8.70 31.49 26.67
C LYS A 261 8.94 32.26 25.37
N LEU A 262 9.87 33.21 25.38
CA LEU A 262 10.26 33.97 24.21
C LEU A 262 10.78 33.02 23.13
N GLY A 263 10.27 33.17 21.91
CA GLY A 263 10.62 32.29 20.80
C GLY A 263 9.50 32.10 19.77
N THR A 264 9.83 31.34 18.73
CA THR A 264 8.88 30.96 17.67
C THR A 264 8.59 29.48 17.76
N TYR A 265 7.30 29.12 17.77
CA TYR A 265 6.84 27.75 17.88
C TYR A 265 5.90 27.43 16.73
N VAL A 266 6.14 26.32 16.05
CA VAL A 266 5.25 25.79 15.00
C VAL A 266 4.82 24.40 15.41
N GLY A 267 3.51 24.18 15.43
CA GLY A 267 2.99 22.89 15.85
C GLY A 267 1.48 22.86 15.99
N ARG A 268 0.98 21.72 16.43
CA ARG A 268 -0.45 21.55 16.66
C ARG A 268 -0.88 22.16 17.96
N VAL A 269 -1.99 22.88 17.92
CA VAL A 269 -2.55 23.55 19.09
C VAL A 269 -3.59 22.67 19.80
N ALA A 270 -3.49 22.60 21.12
CA ALA A 270 -4.57 22.19 22.00
C ALA A 270 -5.15 23.45 22.66
N THR A 271 -6.38 23.76 22.26
CA THR A 271 -7.07 24.99 22.65
C THR A 271 -7.72 24.85 24.03
N ARG A 272 -7.84 25.96 24.74
CA ARG A 272 -8.52 26.03 26.04
C ARG A 272 -9.42 27.26 26.06
N ALA A 273 -10.53 27.18 26.78
CA ALA A 273 -11.45 28.31 26.95
C ALA A 273 -10.76 29.57 27.52
N THR A 274 -9.72 29.37 28.35
CA THR A 274 -8.90 30.45 28.93
C THR A 274 -8.07 31.24 27.91
N GLY A 275 -7.96 30.79 26.67
CA GLY A 275 -7.07 31.40 25.66
C GLY A 275 -5.57 31.10 25.86
N SER A 276 -5.24 30.21 26.81
CA SER A 276 -3.88 29.74 27.06
C SER A 276 -3.71 28.34 26.46
N PHE A 277 -3.01 28.27 25.33
CA PHE A 277 -2.92 27.10 24.47
C PHE A 277 -1.66 26.28 24.73
N ASN A 278 -1.73 24.97 24.46
CA ASN A 278 -0.54 24.13 24.41
C ASN A 278 -0.20 23.85 22.94
N ILE A 279 1.07 23.93 22.58
CA ILE A 279 1.56 23.71 21.21
C ILE A 279 2.50 22.51 21.22
N SER A 280 2.12 21.45 20.52
CA SER A 280 2.98 20.28 20.28
C SER A 280 3.92 20.58 19.12
N THR A 281 5.17 20.93 19.43
CA THR A 281 6.23 21.20 18.46
C THR A 281 7.09 19.97 18.22
N LYS A 282 8.02 20.04 17.26
CA LYS A 282 9.04 19.00 17.04
C LYS A 282 9.92 18.76 18.28
N ASN A 283 10.24 19.82 19.02
CA ASN A 283 11.12 19.77 20.19
C ASN A 283 10.36 19.49 21.50
N GLY A 284 9.08 19.12 21.41
CA GLY A 284 8.24 18.81 22.57
C GLY A 284 7.06 19.77 22.77
N LEU A 285 6.40 19.60 23.91
CA LEU A 285 5.18 20.30 24.25
C LEU A 285 5.47 21.64 24.93
N VAL A 286 5.07 22.74 24.29
CA VAL A 286 5.13 24.07 24.88
C VAL A 286 3.76 24.42 25.43
N GLN A 287 3.64 24.53 26.74
CA GLN A 287 2.35 24.75 27.40
C GLN A 287 2.06 26.23 27.61
N GLY A 288 0.79 26.61 27.69
CA GLY A 288 0.34 27.92 28.15
C GLY A 288 0.83 29.13 27.34
N ILE A 289 0.73 29.06 26.01
CA ILE A 289 0.97 30.15 25.07
C ILE A 289 -0.32 30.93 24.86
N ASN A 290 -0.29 32.24 25.03
CA ASN A 290 -1.48 33.08 24.82
C ASN A 290 -1.89 33.08 23.35
N TYR A 291 -3.18 32.90 23.06
CA TYR A 291 -3.74 32.83 21.71
C TYR A 291 -3.39 34.06 20.84
N LYS A 292 -3.17 35.24 21.45
CA LYS A 292 -2.79 36.47 20.73
C LYS A 292 -1.43 36.36 20.02
N TYR A 293 -0.57 35.44 20.47
CA TYR A 293 0.70 35.16 19.81
C TYR A 293 0.58 34.16 18.67
N CYS A 294 -0.57 33.47 18.54
CA CYS A 294 -0.80 32.41 17.56
C CYS A 294 -1.34 32.98 16.25
N LYS A 295 -0.78 32.55 15.13
CA LYS A 295 -1.33 32.73 13.79
C LYS A 295 -1.70 31.36 13.20
N PRO A 296 -2.89 31.19 12.60
CA PRO A 296 -3.26 29.94 11.96
C PRO A 296 -2.38 29.68 10.73
N ILE A 297 -1.91 28.44 10.58
CA ILE A 297 -1.22 27.96 9.37
C ILE A 297 -2.12 27.00 8.59
N HIS A 298 -2.71 26.03 9.28
CA HIS A 298 -3.55 25.00 8.67
C HIS A 298 -4.67 24.58 9.62
N CYS A 299 -5.89 24.55 9.11
CA CYS A 299 -7.04 24.06 9.86
C CYS A 299 -6.98 22.54 10.02
N LYS A 300 -7.43 22.04 11.16
CA LYS A 300 -7.52 20.61 11.42
C LYS A 300 -8.34 19.89 10.34
N ASP A 301 -7.72 18.93 9.67
CA ASP A 301 -8.37 18.15 8.62
C ASP A 301 -8.25 16.63 8.81
N GLY A 302 -7.82 16.21 10.00
CA GLY A 302 -7.69 14.80 10.37
C GLY A 302 -6.35 14.15 10.02
N TYR A 303 -5.40 14.90 9.44
CA TYR A 303 -4.08 14.39 9.06
C TYR A 303 -2.93 15.09 9.82
N SER A 304 -1.81 14.38 9.96
CA SER A 304 -0.49 14.96 10.31
C SER A 304 0.41 15.01 9.11
N TYR A 305 1.27 16.03 9.12
CA TYR A 305 2.22 16.35 8.07
C TYR A 305 3.61 16.42 8.67
N GLN A 306 4.56 15.72 8.06
CA GLN A 306 5.96 15.74 8.46
C GLN A 306 6.83 15.48 7.23
N PHE A 307 7.86 16.30 7.01
CA PHE A 307 8.85 15.99 5.97
C PHE A 307 9.76 14.84 6.41
N HIS A 308 10.08 13.95 5.49
CA HIS A 308 11.05 12.89 5.74
C HIS A 308 12.42 13.49 6.10
N GLY A 309 13.03 13.06 7.21
CA GLY A 309 14.34 13.56 7.66
C GLY A 309 14.33 14.78 8.60
N GLY A 310 13.17 15.18 9.16
CA GLY A 310 13.13 16.24 10.17
C GLY A 310 11.99 16.16 11.15
#